data_AF-F3FRW6-F1
#
_entry.id   AF-F3FRW6-F1
#
_cell.length_a   1.000
_cell.length_b   1.000
_cell.length_c   1.000
_cell.angle_alpha   90.00
_cell.angle_beta   90.00
_cell.angle_gamma   90.00
#
_symmetry.space_group_name_H-M   'P 1'
#
loop_
_entity.id
_entity.type
_entity.pdbx_description
1 polymer ?
#
loop_
_entity_poly.entity_id
_entity_poly.type
_entity_poly.pdbx_seq_one_letter_code
_entity_poly.pdbx_strand_id
1 'polypeptide(L)'
;MAQLGRPRTFDRDVAITQALHLFWEHGYDATSLSQLKATIGGGITAPSFYAAFGSKQALFNEVMEHYLDTYGRVTDSLFDTTLPPRDAIELTLRRSAKMQCEPGHPSGCLVALGLMSACSDESKAISEPLARARDLNRAGIVACIQRAVAAGELPATVIPETLAAVFDSFLLGLSTLARDGVPHATLDAAVTQVMRLWDSLGSIADKHCP
;
A
#
# COMPACT_ATOMS: atom_id res chain seq x y z
N MET A 1 -7.51 38.92 18.61
CA MET A 1 -7.54 38.14 19.88
C MET A 1 -7.52 36.68 19.50
N ALA A 2 -6.44 35.97 19.80
CA ALA A 2 -6.35 34.55 19.54
C ALA A 2 -7.38 33.84 20.43
N GLN A 3 -8.40 33.23 19.82
CA GLN A 3 -9.30 32.35 20.55
C GLN A 3 -8.50 31.10 20.89
N LEU A 4 -7.86 31.10 22.06
CA LEU A 4 -7.27 29.91 22.66
C LEU A 4 -8.42 28.93 22.94
N GLY A 5 -8.74 28.13 21.93
CA GLY A 5 -9.58 26.96 22.08
C GLY A 5 -9.01 26.08 23.19
N ARG A 6 -9.89 25.58 24.06
CA ARG A 6 -9.56 24.64 25.12
C ARG A 6 -8.60 23.56 24.58
N PRO A 7 -7.51 23.22 25.29
CA PRO A 7 -6.57 22.21 24.82
C PRO A 7 -7.31 20.92 24.47
N ARG A 8 -6.95 20.33 23.33
CA ARG A 8 -7.55 19.10 22.82
C ARG A 8 -7.45 18.04 23.90
N THR A 9 -8.56 17.38 24.24
CA THR A 9 -8.62 16.32 25.25
C THR A 9 -8.09 14.97 24.76
N PHE A 10 -7.68 14.88 23.50
CA PHE A 10 -7.18 13.66 22.88
C PHE A 10 -5.85 13.90 22.17
N ASP A 11 -5.03 12.86 22.11
CA ASP A 11 -3.80 12.83 21.33
C ASP A 11 -4.16 12.70 19.84
N ARG A 12 -3.67 13.65 19.04
CA ARG A 12 -4.02 13.74 17.62
C ARG A 12 -3.42 12.60 16.81
N ASP A 13 -2.19 12.20 17.11
CA ASP A 13 -1.50 11.16 16.35
C ASP A 13 -2.16 9.80 16.62
N VAL A 14 -2.52 9.55 17.88
CA VAL A 14 -3.35 8.39 18.25
C VAL A 14 -4.69 8.40 17.53
N ALA A 15 -5.33 9.57 17.41
CA ALA A 15 -6.59 9.70 16.69
C ALA A 15 -6.47 9.40 15.18
N ILE A 16 -5.37 9.83 14.54
CA ILE A 16 -5.09 9.49 13.14
C ILE A 16 -4.89 7.99 12.96
N THR A 17 -4.12 7.33 13.84
CA THR A 17 -3.95 5.86 13.77
C THR A 17 -5.27 5.11 13.99
N GLN A 18 -6.12 5.57 14.91
CA GLN A 18 -7.44 4.98 15.11
C GLN A 18 -8.36 5.15 13.88
N ALA A 19 -8.37 6.34 13.29
CA ALA A 19 -9.10 6.59 12.05
C ALA A 19 -8.54 5.77 10.89
N LEU A 20 -7.22 5.62 10.81
CA LEU A 20 -6.54 4.76 9.82
C LEU A 20 -7.08 3.34 9.88
N HIS A 21 -7.13 2.72 11.05
CA HIS A 21 -7.60 1.34 11.16
C HIS A 21 -9.07 1.20 10.74
N LEU A 22 -9.93 2.16 11.06
CA LEU A 22 -11.32 2.15 10.61
C LEU A 22 -11.43 2.24 9.09
N PHE A 23 -10.72 3.20 8.48
CA PHE A 23 -10.73 3.36 7.03
C PHE A 23 -10.08 2.19 6.30
N TRP A 24 -9.09 1.55 6.91
CA TRP A 24 -8.43 0.38 6.34
C TRP A 24 -9.33 -0.85 6.35
N GLU A 25 -10.04 -1.07 7.45
CA GLU A 25 -10.98 -2.18 7.60
C GLU A 25 -12.20 -2.01 6.69
N HIS A 26 -12.83 -0.83 6.73
CA HIS A 26 -14.16 -0.63 6.13
C HIS A 26 -14.15 0.16 4.82
N GLY A 27 -13.07 0.86 4.51
CA GLY A 27 -13.03 1.81 3.39
C GLY A 27 -13.68 3.15 3.72
N TYR A 28 -13.55 4.11 2.79
CA TYR A 28 -14.04 5.48 3.01
C TYR A 28 -15.56 5.51 3.15
N ASP A 29 -16.33 4.98 2.20
CA ASP A 29 -17.79 5.15 2.15
C ASP A 29 -18.50 4.46 3.32
N ALA A 30 -18.08 3.24 3.69
CA ALA A 30 -18.72 2.49 4.78
C ALA A 30 -18.36 3.01 6.19
N THR A 31 -17.28 3.80 6.33
CA THR A 31 -16.89 4.39 7.62
C THR A 31 -17.75 5.61 7.93
N SER A 32 -18.67 5.50 8.89
CA SER A 32 -19.56 6.63 9.24
C SER A 32 -18.88 7.67 10.14
N LEU A 33 -19.35 8.93 10.09
CA LEU A 33 -18.89 9.97 11.00
C LEU A 33 -19.20 9.63 12.48
N SER A 34 -20.32 8.96 12.73
CA SER A 34 -20.64 8.44 14.07
C SER A 34 -19.61 7.44 14.56
N GLN A 35 -19.18 6.50 13.71
CA GLN A 35 -18.17 5.50 14.05
C GLN A 35 -16.82 6.17 14.33
N LEU A 36 -16.37 7.07 13.46
CA LEU A 36 -15.13 7.84 13.67
C LEU A 36 -15.13 8.57 15.02
N LYS A 37 -16.20 9.31 15.32
CA LYS A 37 -16.32 10.04 16.59
C LYS A 37 -16.36 9.12 17.80
N ALA A 38 -17.02 7.96 17.70
CA ALA A 38 -17.10 7.01 18.80
C ALA A 38 -15.76 6.33 19.10
N THR A 39 -14.93 6.09 18.07
CA THR A 39 -13.64 5.41 18.20
C THR A 39 -12.51 6.37 18.59
N ILE A 40 -12.43 7.54 17.95
CA ILE A 40 -11.33 8.48 18.15
C ILE A 40 -11.28 8.95 19.61
N GLY A 41 -10.12 8.80 20.25
CA GLY A 41 -9.88 9.26 21.62
C GLY A 41 -10.80 8.63 22.67
N GLY A 42 -11.43 7.48 22.37
CA GLY A 42 -12.44 6.86 23.22
C GLY A 42 -13.82 7.52 23.19
N GLY A 43 -14.07 8.39 22.21
CA GLY A 43 -15.32 9.11 22.03
C GLY A 43 -15.13 10.63 22.07
N ILE A 44 -15.22 11.29 20.91
CA ILE A 44 -15.18 12.75 20.81
C ILE A 44 -16.49 13.35 20.35
N THR A 45 -16.74 14.58 20.78
CA THR A 45 -17.92 15.35 20.37
C THR A 45 -17.81 15.80 18.90
N ALA A 46 -18.94 16.09 18.26
CA ALA A 46 -18.93 16.62 16.88
C ALA A 46 -18.18 17.96 16.77
N PRO A 47 -18.36 18.95 17.67
CA PRO A 47 -17.55 20.17 17.64
C PRO A 47 -16.04 19.90 17.75
N SER A 48 -15.63 18.98 18.64
CA SER A 48 -14.21 18.60 18.77
C SER A 48 -13.66 17.97 17.50
N PHE A 49 -14.43 17.08 16.86
CA PHE A 49 -14.05 16.46 15.58
C PHE A 49 -13.83 17.51 14.50
N TYR A 50 -14.82 18.37 14.27
CA TYR A 50 -14.74 19.37 13.21
C TYR A 50 -13.66 20.41 13.48
N ALA A 51 -13.43 20.80 14.74
CA ALA A 51 -12.33 21.70 15.11
C ALA A 51 -10.94 21.07 14.91
N ALA A 52 -10.82 19.73 14.98
CA ALA A 52 -9.54 19.05 14.84
C ALA A 52 -9.21 18.65 13.41
N PHE A 53 -10.22 18.24 12.63
CA PHE A 53 -10.04 17.61 11.32
C PHE A 53 -10.78 18.31 10.19
N GLY A 54 -11.70 19.25 10.49
CA GLY A 54 -12.47 19.99 9.48
C GLY A 54 -13.60 19.17 8.84
N SER A 55 -13.31 17.99 8.29
CA SER A 55 -14.29 17.09 7.68
C SER A 55 -13.81 15.63 7.69
N LYS A 56 -14.71 14.69 7.39
CA LYS A 56 -14.34 13.27 7.18
C LYS A 56 -13.34 13.12 6.03
N GLN A 57 -13.52 13.88 4.96
CA GLN A 57 -12.63 13.87 3.80
C GLN A 57 -11.24 14.40 4.15
N ALA A 58 -11.15 15.51 4.87
CA ALA A 58 -9.88 16.08 5.31
C ALA A 58 -9.14 15.10 6.25
N LEU A 59 -9.85 14.48 7.20
CA LEU A 59 -9.28 13.41 8.02
C LEU A 59 -8.78 12.23 7.17
N PHE A 60 -9.56 11.79 6.18
CA PHE A 60 -9.17 10.68 5.32
C PHE A 60 -7.89 10.98 4.54
N ASN A 61 -7.74 12.19 4.00
CA ASN A 61 -6.54 12.60 3.28
C ASN A 61 -5.29 12.53 4.18
N GLU A 62 -5.38 13.05 5.40
CA GLU A 62 -4.28 12.97 6.37
C GLU A 62 -3.95 11.53 6.76
N VAL A 63 -4.97 10.68 6.89
CA VAL A 63 -4.80 9.25 7.13
C VAL A 63 -4.10 8.56 5.95
N MET A 64 -4.41 8.93 4.71
CA MET A 64 -3.75 8.38 3.53
C MET A 64 -2.28 8.79 3.48
N GLU A 65 -1.96 10.05 3.77
CA GLU A 65 -0.58 10.52 3.89
C GLU A 65 0.18 9.73 4.97
N HIS A 66 -0.42 9.61 6.17
CA HIS A 66 0.16 8.83 7.26
C HIS A 66 0.39 7.36 6.88
N TYR A 67 -0.57 6.73 6.18
CA TYR A 67 -0.43 5.37 5.69
C TYR A 67 0.76 5.23 4.71
N LEU A 68 0.85 6.13 3.73
CA LEU A 68 1.90 6.10 2.71
C LEU A 68 3.29 6.32 3.30
N ASP A 69 3.41 7.18 4.32
CA ASP A 69 4.67 7.47 5.02
C ASP A 69 5.09 6.38 6.01
N THR A 70 4.20 5.43 6.32
CA THR A 70 4.45 4.34 7.28
C THR A 70 4.36 2.97 6.59
N TYR A 71 3.16 2.38 6.55
CA TYR A 71 2.91 1.04 6.00
C TYR A 71 3.11 0.97 4.48
N GLY A 72 2.90 2.07 3.76
CA GLY A 72 3.07 2.15 2.31
C GLY A 72 4.53 2.03 1.85
N ARG A 73 5.50 2.29 2.73
CA ARG A 73 6.95 2.27 2.43
C ARG A 73 7.53 0.88 2.17
N VAL A 74 6.70 -0.16 2.23
CA VAL A 74 7.12 -1.52 1.86
C VAL A 74 7.60 -1.62 0.40
N THR A 75 7.26 -0.65 -0.45
CA THR A 75 7.66 -0.58 -1.86
C THR A 75 8.86 0.32 -2.14
N ASP A 76 9.47 0.95 -1.13
CA ASP A 76 10.62 1.86 -1.30
C ASP A 76 11.80 1.22 -2.04
N SER A 77 11.97 -0.11 -1.89
CA SER A 77 13.03 -0.86 -2.57
C SER A 77 12.94 -0.80 -4.09
N LEU A 78 11.76 -0.56 -4.68
CA LEU A 78 11.61 -0.38 -6.13
C LEU A 78 12.34 0.86 -6.65
N PHE A 79 12.55 1.86 -5.79
CA PHE A 79 13.18 3.14 -6.13
C PHE A 79 14.65 3.22 -5.70
N ASP A 80 15.15 2.19 -5.01
CA ASP A 80 16.56 2.09 -4.65
C ASP A 80 17.39 1.58 -5.83
N THR A 81 18.07 2.50 -6.51
CA THR A 81 18.92 2.18 -7.66
C THR A 81 20.22 1.46 -7.28
N THR A 82 20.55 1.38 -5.99
CA THR A 82 21.73 0.66 -5.50
C THR A 82 21.49 -0.84 -5.35
N LEU A 83 20.21 -1.26 -5.26
CA LEU A 83 19.83 -2.67 -5.23
C LEU A 83 19.81 -3.28 -6.63
N PRO A 84 20.22 -4.55 -6.78
CA PRO A 84 19.94 -5.33 -7.99
C PRO A 84 18.44 -5.35 -8.29
N PRO A 85 18.01 -5.24 -9.56
CA PRO A 85 16.58 -5.10 -9.86
C PRO A 85 15.71 -6.26 -9.40
N ARG A 86 16.24 -7.49 -9.51
CA ARG A 86 15.59 -8.70 -8.99
C ARG A 86 15.31 -8.60 -7.48
N ASP A 87 16.32 -8.17 -6.73
CA ASP A 87 16.28 -8.08 -5.28
C ASP A 87 15.34 -6.96 -4.82
N ALA A 88 15.30 -5.84 -5.54
CA ALA A 88 14.35 -4.75 -5.30
C ALA A 88 12.89 -5.22 -5.37
N ILE A 89 12.55 -6.03 -6.38
CA ILE A 89 11.20 -6.60 -6.53
C ILE A 89 10.95 -7.65 -5.44
N GLU A 90 11.87 -8.58 -5.20
CA GLU A 90 11.70 -9.61 -4.18
C GLU A 90 11.52 -9.00 -2.78
N LEU A 91 12.37 -8.04 -2.41
CA LEU A 91 12.30 -7.35 -1.13
C LEU A 91 10.97 -6.61 -0.95
N THR A 92 10.47 -5.98 -2.01
CA THR A 92 9.15 -5.33 -2.01
C THR A 92 8.04 -6.33 -1.74
N LEU A 93 8.02 -7.46 -2.45
CA LEU A 93 7.00 -8.50 -2.28
C LEU A 93 7.03 -9.10 -0.87
N ARG A 94 8.22 -9.40 -0.34
CA ARG A 94 8.38 -9.96 1.02
C ARG A 94 7.98 -8.97 2.10
N ARG A 95 8.41 -7.71 2.01
CA ARG A 95 8.01 -6.65 2.96
C ARG A 95 6.50 -6.44 2.94
N SER A 96 5.90 -6.46 1.75
CA SER A 96 4.46 -6.34 1.60
C SER A 96 3.72 -7.53 2.22
N ALA A 97 4.14 -8.77 1.94
CA ALA A 97 3.55 -9.97 2.54
C ALA A 97 3.63 -9.94 4.08
N LYS A 98 4.77 -9.51 4.62
CA LYS A 98 4.98 -9.37 6.07
C LYS A 98 4.03 -8.34 6.67
N MET A 99 4.08 -7.10 6.18
CA MET A 99 3.24 -6.00 6.69
C MET A 99 1.77 -6.40 6.68
N GLN A 100 1.27 -6.96 5.57
CA GLN A 100 -0.15 -7.26 5.42
C GLN A 100 -0.69 -8.36 6.36
N CYS A 101 0.20 -9.13 7.00
CA CYS A 101 -0.13 -10.19 7.97
C CYS A 101 0.27 -9.85 9.41
N GLU A 102 0.90 -8.70 9.65
CA GLU A 102 1.37 -8.32 10.98
C GLU A 102 0.21 -7.97 11.92
N PRO A 103 0.30 -8.33 13.22
CA PRO A 103 -0.65 -7.87 14.20
C PRO A 103 -0.44 -6.37 14.47
N GLY A 104 -1.52 -5.68 14.81
CA GLY A 104 -1.47 -4.26 15.22
C GLY A 104 -2.22 -3.31 14.27
N HIS A 105 -2.61 -3.78 13.09
CA HIS A 105 -3.49 -3.09 12.16
C HIS A 105 -4.34 -4.12 11.37
N PRO A 106 -5.35 -3.68 10.61
CA PRO A 106 -6.12 -4.57 9.74
C PRO A 106 -5.27 -5.29 8.70
N SER A 107 -5.64 -6.53 8.38
CA SER A 107 -4.95 -7.33 7.35
C SER A 107 -5.17 -6.79 5.92
N GLY A 108 -4.18 -7.02 5.07
CA GLY A 108 -4.17 -6.57 3.66
C GLY A 108 -3.64 -5.14 3.48
N CYS A 109 -3.59 -4.62 2.26
CA CYS A 109 -3.04 -3.30 1.95
C CYS A 109 -4.14 -2.27 1.62
N LEU A 110 -4.10 -1.09 2.24
CA LEU A 110 -5.05 -0.01 1.98
C LEU A 110 -4.95 0.53 0.56
N VAL A 111 -3.74 0.60 0.00
CA VAL A 111 -3.50 0.99 -1.40
C VAL A 111 -4.10 -0.01 -2.40
N ALA A 112 -4.11 -1.30 -2.06
CA ALA A 112 -4.72 -2.33 -2.92
C ALA A 112 -6.26 -2.33 -2.81
N LEU A 113 -6.79 -2.20 -1.59
CA LEU A 113 -8.19 -2.50 -1.29
C LEU A 113 -9.08 -1.25 -1.24
N GLY A 114 -8.52 -0.08 -0.95
CA GLY A 114 -9.28 1.15 -0.69
C GLY A 114 -10.12 1.63 -1.86
N LEU A 115 -9.69 1.39 -3.11
CA LEU A 115 -10.46 1.77 -4.30
C LEU A 115 -11.73 0.95 -4.49
N MET A 116 -11.74 -0.31 -4.05
CA MET A 116 -12.90 -1.19 -4.26
C MET A 116 -14.11 -0.75 -3.43
N SER A 117 -13.89 0.05 -2.39
CA SER A 117 -14.94 0.58 -1.53
C SER A 117 -15.53 1.92 -2.02
N ALA A 118 -14.99 2.53 -3.08
CA ALA A 118 -15.44 3.83 -3.59
C ALA A 118 -16.61 3.66 -4.57
N CYS A 119 -17.83 3.97 -4.11
CA CYS A 119 -19.06 3.74 -4.86
C CYS A 119 -19.57 4.96 -5.66
N SER A 120 -19.09 6.18 -5.36
CA SER A 120 -19.50 7.42 -6.03
C SER A 120 -18.31 8.10 -6.71
N ASP A 121 -18.58 9.02 -7.65
CA ASP A 121 -17.49 9.76 -8.30
C ASP A 121 -16.75 10.67 -7.32
N GLU A 122 -17.43 11.15 -6.29
CA GLU A 122 -16.83 11.88 -5.18
C GLU A 122 -15.87 10.99 -4.37
N SER A 123 -16.29 9.78 -3.99
CA SER A 123 -15.42 8.87 -3.22
C SER A 123 -14.27 8.29 -4.05
N LYS A 124 -14.45 8.17 -5.37
CA LYS A 124 -13.34 7.87 -6.31
C LYS A 124 -12.30 9.00 -6.33
N ALA A 125 -12.74 10.26 -6.40
CA ALA A 125 -11.82 11.40 -6.36
C ALA A 125 -11.05 11.47 -5.02
N ILE A 126 -11.73 11.17 -3.91
CA ILE A 126 -11.11 11.08 -2.58
C ILE A 126 -10.06 9.96 -2.51
N SER A 127 -10.27 8.88 -3.25
CA SER A 127 -9.38 7.72 -3.28
C SER A 127 -8.27 7.81 -4.36
N GLU A 128 -8.21 8.92 -5.11
CA GLU A 128 -7.19 9.16 -6.14
C GLU A 128 -5.75 8.99 -5.64
N PRO A 129 -5.35 9.45 -4.42
CA PRO A 129 -4.01 9.21 -3.90
C PRO A 129 -3.61 7.73 -3.86
N LEU A 130 -4.55 6.84 -3.51
CA LEU A 130 -4.31 5.40 -3.49
C LEU A 130 -4.15 4.83 -4.91
N ALA A 131 -4.86 5.38 -5.90
CA ALA A 131 -4.68 4.99 -7.29
C ALA A 131 -3.29 5.41 -7.80
N ARG A 132 -2.88 6.65 -7.52
CA ARG A 132 -1.54 7.14 -7.84
C ARG A 132 -0.44 6.32 -7.17
N ALA A 133 -0.63 5.88 -5.92
CA ALA A 133 0.31 5.00 -5.24
C ALA A 133 0.45 3.64 -5.95
N ARG A 134 -0.64 3.03 -6.44
CA ARG A 134 -0.55 1.80 -7.25
C ARG A 134 0.18 2.03 -8.57
N ASP A 135 -0.12 3.13 -9.25
CA ASP A 135 0.54 3.45 -10.52
C ASP A 135 2.03 3.69 -10.33
N LEU A 136 2.42 4.37 -9.23
CA LEU A 136 3.81 4.57 -8.85
C LEU A 136 4.51 3.24 -8.56
N ASN A 137 3.89 2.35 -7.79
CA ASN A 137 4.43 1.01 -7.52
C ASN A 137 4.64 0.21 -8.82
N ARG A 138 3.65 0.21 -9.73
CA ARG A 138 3.77 -0.45 -11.03
C ARG A 138 4.89 0.15 -11.86
N ALA A 139 5.02 1.48 -11.89
CA ALA A 139 6.10 2.16 -12.58
C ALA A 139 7.49 1.80 -12.00
N GLY A 140 7.59 1.66 -10.67
CA GLY A 140 8.80 1.18 -10.01
C GLY A 140 9.18 -0.25 -10.43
N ILE A 141 8.20 -1.16 -10.49
CA ILE A 141 8.43 -2.54 -10.98
C ILE A 141 8.90 -2.52 -12.45
N VAL A 142 8.26 -1.72 -13.31
CA VAL A 142 8.68 -1.54 -14.72
C VAL A 142 10.12 -1.05 -14.79
N ALA A 143 10.49 -0.05 -14.00
CA ALA A 143 11.84 0.52 -13.99
C ALA A 143 12.90 -0.52 -13.56
N CYS A 144 12.60 -1.37 -12.56
CA CYS A 144 13.47 -2.49 -12.20
C CYS A 144 13.66 -3.45 -13.39
N ILE A 145 12.58 -3.85 -14.06
CA ILE A 145 12.67 -4.78 -15.21
C ILE A 145 13.45 -4.15 -16.36
N GLN A 146 13.23 -2.87 -16.66
CA GLN A 146 13.99 -2.14 -17.69
C GLN A 146 15.49 -2.10 -17.38
N ARG A 147 15.86 -1.84 -16.12
CA ARG A 147 17.26 -1.89 -15.67
C ARG A 147 17.87 -3.27 -15.87
N ALA A 148 17.14 -4.33 -15.54
CA ALA A 148 17.62 -5.71 -15.70
C ALA A 148 17.82 -6.09 -17.17
N VAL A 149 16.90 -5.69 -18.06
CA VAL A 149 17.06 -5.89 -19.50
C VAL A 149 18.28 -5.11 -20.02
N ALA A 150 18.45 -3.85 -19.61
CA ALA A 150 19.58 -3.03 -20.02
C ALA A 150 20.94 -3.58 -19.51
N ALA A 151 20.94 -4.22 -18.34
CA ALA A 151 22.12 -4.89 -17.77
C ALA A 151 22.38 -6.29 -18.35
N GLY A 152 21.48 -6.82 -19.19
CA GLY A 152 21.58 -8.19 -19.72
C GLY A 152 21.19 -9.28 -18.72
N GLU A 153 20.68 -8.93 -17.54
CA GLU A 153 20.17 -9.88 -16.54
C GLU A 153 18.85 -10.54 -16.98
N LEU A 154 18.12 -9.88 -17.89
CA LEU A 154 16.91 -10.41 -18.52
C LEU A 154 17.04 -10.35 -20.06
N PRO A 155 16.40 -11.28 -20.80
CA PRO A 155 16.43 -11.27 -22.25
C PRO A 155 15.83 -9.98 -22.84
N ALA A 156 16.40 -9.49 -23.93
CA ALA A 156 15.87 -8.34 -24.67
C ALA A 156 14.45 -8.55 -25.24
N THR A 157 13.96 -9.80 -25.27
CA THR A 157 12.59 -10.15 -25.67
C THR A 157 11.55 -9.92 -24.56
N VAL A 158 11.98 -9.68 -23.31
CA VAL A 158 11.08 -9.35 -22.21
C VAL A 158 10.45 -7.98 -22.46
N ILE A 159 9.12 -7.94 -22.43
CA ILE A 159 8.35 -6.69 -22.45
C ILE A 159 8.15 -6.25 -20.99
N PRO A 160 8.79 -5.16 -20.52
CA PRO A 160 8.79 -4.76 -19.12
C PRO A 160 7.39 -4.61 -18.52
N GLU A 161 6.46 -4.02 -19.27
CA GLU A 161 5.09 -3.76 -18.83
C GLU A 161 4.31 -5.07 -18.60
N THR A 162 4.58 -6.10 -19.41
CA THR A 162 3.90 -7.40 -19.28
C THR A 162 4.41 -8.16 -18.06
N LEU A 163 5.73 -8.21 -17.86
CA LEU A 163 6.30 -8.84 -16.68
C LEU A 163 5.96 -8.06 -15.39
N ALA A 164 5.91 -6.73 -15.47
CA ALA A 164 5.47 -5.90 -14.35
C ALA A 164 4.01 -6.18 -13.98
N ALA A 165 3.11 -6.38 -14.94
CA ALA A 165 1.73 -6.75 -14.67
C ALA A 165 1.61 -8.06 -13.88
N VAL A 166 2.50 -9.03 -14.11
CA VAL A 166 2.55 -10.27 -13.32
C VAL A 166 2.88 -9.97 -11.86
N PHE A 167 3.96 -9.24 -11.60
CA PHE A 167 4.37 -8.91 -10.23
C PHE A 167 3.40 -7.96 -9.52
N ASP A 168 2.85 -6.97 -10.22
CA ASP A 168 1.82 -6.06 -9.70
C ASP A 168 0.54 -6.83 -9.33
N SER A 169 0.10 -7.77 -10.19
CA SER A 169 -1.06 -8.62 -9.88
C SER A 169 -0.83 -9.49 -8.64
N PHE A 170 0.38 -10.04 -8.48
CA PHE A 170 0.74 -10.82 -7.30
C PHE A 170 0.75 -9.93 -6.04
N LEU A 171 1.36 -8.75 -6.12
CA LEU A 171 1.41 -7.77 -5.02
C LEU A 171 0.02 -7.36 -4.54
N LEU A 172 -0.91 -7.10 -5.48
CA LEU A 172 -2.31 -6.80 -5.17
C LEU A 172 -3.05 -8.02 -4.61
N GLY A 173 -2.78 -9.22 -5.15
CA GLY A 173 -3.40 -10.46 -4.70
C GLY A 173 -3.06 -10.84 -3.26
N LEU A 174 -1.88 -10.48 -2.76
CA LEU A 174 -1.48 -10.68 -1.36
C LEU A 174 -2.51 -10.10 -0.39
N SER A 175 -3.15 -8.97 -0.74
CA SER A 175 -4.12 -8.30 0.13
C SER A 175 -5.37 -9.11 0.41
N THR A 176 -5.93 -9.74 -0.62
CA THR A 176 -7.10 -10.60 -0.46
C THR A 176 -6.75 -11.83 0.34
N LEU A 177 -5.62 -12.49 0.03
CA LEU A 177 -5.19 -13.70 0.74
C LEU A 177 -4.88 -13.43 2.22
N ALA A 178 -4.27 -12.28 2.53
CA ALA A 178 -4.03 -11.88 3.92
C ALA A 178 -5.33 -11.64 4.69
N ARG A 179 -6.37 -11.08 4.05
CA ARG A 179 -7.71 -10.93 4.64
C ARG A 179 -8.42 -12.27 4.84
N ASP A 180 -8.23 -13.21 3.93
CA ASP A 180 -8.75 -14.57 4.05
C ASP A 180 -8.03 -15.40 5.13
N GLY A 181 -7.02 -14.82 5.80
CA GLY A 181 -6.28 -15.45 6.89
C GLY A 181 -5.21 -16.44 6.42
N VAL A 182 -4.77 -16.35 5.16
CA VAL A 182 -3.63 -17.15 4.69
C VAL A 182 -2.38 -16.78 5.50
N PRO A 183 -1.67 -17.75 6.11
CA PRO A 183 -0.54 -17.45 6.97
C PRO A 183 0.59 -16.74 6.21
N HIS A 184 1.26 -15.79 6.88
CA HIS A 184 2.45 -15.09 6.35
C HIS A 184 3.49 -16.06 5.75
N ALA A 185 3.78 -17.18 6.43
CA ALA A 185 4.74 -18.17 5.96
C ALA A 185 4.36 -18.76 4.59
N THR A 186 3.05 -18.93 4.32
CA THR A 186 2.56 -19.39 3.02
C THR A 186 2.72 -18.31 1.95
N LEU A 187 2.41 -17.05 2.27
CA LEU A 187 2.58 -15.92 1.33
C LEU A 187 4.06 -15.66 1.01
N ASP A 188 4.94 -15.71 2.01
CA ASP A 188 6.39 -15.57 1.84
C ASP A 188 6.99 -16.72 1.00
N ALA A 189 6.50 -17.95 1.20
CA ALA A 189 6.85 -19.07 0.33
C ALA A 189 6.32 -18.86 -1.11
N ALA A 190 5.14 -18.27 -1.28
CA ALA A 190 4.61 -17.92 -2.60
C ALA A 190 5.46 -16.83 -3.31
N VAL A 191 6.04 -15.87 -2.57
CA VAL A 191 7.02 -14.91 -3.12
C VAL A 191 8.20 -15.67 -3.74
N THR A 192 8.72 -16.68 -3.03
CA THR A 192 9.80 -17.52 -3.57
C THR A 192 9.39 -18.22 -4.87
N GLN A 193 8.14 -18.68 -4.98
CA GLN A 193 7.65 -19.33 -6.19
C GLN A 193 7.49 -18.35 -7.36
N VAL A 194 6.94 -17.15 -7.13
CA VAL A 194 6.77 -16.17 -8.21
C VAL A 194 8.12 -15.65 -8.71
N MET A 195 9.13 -15.52 -7.84
CA MET A 195 10.48 -15.11 -8.25
C MET A 195 11.19 -16.13 -9.15
N ARG A 196 10.79 -17.39 -9.15
CA ARG A 196 11.31 -18.38 -10.12
C ARG A 196 10.99 -18.03 -11.56
N LEU A 197 9.94 -17.24 -11.82
CA LEU A 197 9.66 -16.70 -13.15
C LEU A 197 10.81 -15.81 -13.63
N TRP A 198 11.30 -14.93 -12.74
CA TRP A 198 12.46 -14.08 -13.02
C TRP A 198 13.70 -14.94 -13.29
N ASP A 199 13.97 -15.91 -12.41
CA ASP A 199 15.16 -16.77 -12.50
C ASP A 199 15.17 -17.57 -13.81
N SER A 200 14.01 -18.08 -14.21
CA SER A 200 13.84 -18.78 -15.47
C SER A 200 14.15 -17.88 -16.67
N LEU A 201 13.68 -16.63 -16.66
CA LEU A 201 13.95 -15.67 -17.72
C LEU A 201 15.44 -15.28 -17.77
N GLY A 202 16.06 -15.02 -16.62
CA GLY A 202 17.51 -14.72 -16.56
C GLY A 202 18.38 -15.86 -17.10
N SER A 203 18.01 -17.11 -16.81
CA SER A 203 18.74 -18.28 -17.34
C SER A 203 18.68 -18.41 -18.87
N ILE A 204 17.69 -17.79 -19.52
CA ILE A 204 17.59 -17.75 -20.99
C ILE A 204 18.53 -16.69 -21.55
N ALA A 205 18.74 -15.57 -20.84
CA ALA A 205 19.67 -14.51 -21.23
C ALA A 205 21.11 -15.03 -21.24
N ASP A 206 21.52 -15.76 -20.20
CA ASP A 206 22.85 -16.36 -20.10
C ASP A 206 23.18 -17.29 -21.28
N LYS A 207 22.19 -17.99 -21.83
CA LYS A 207 22.35 -18.93 -22.94
C LYS A 207 22.47 -18.26 -24.32
N HIS A 208 22.12 -16.99 -24.43
CA HIS A 208 22.15 -16.24 -25.69
C HIS A 208 23.25 -15.15 -25.72
N CYS A 209 24.08 -15.06 -24.68
CA CYS A 209 25.28 -14.23 -24.68
C CYS A 209 26.42 -14.97 -25.41
N PRO A 210 26.94 -14.45 -26.54
CA PRO A 210 28.00 -15.09 -27.33
C PRO A 210 29.37 -15.11 -26.65
#